data_AF-A0A4Q3AKP1-F1
#
_entry.id   AF-A0A4Q3AKP1-F1
#
_cell.length_a   1.000
_cell.length_b   1.000
_cell.length_c   1.000
_cell.angle_alpha   90.00
_cell.angle_beta   90.00
_cell.angle_gamma   90.00
#
_symmetry.space_group_name_H-M   'P 1'
#
loop_
_entity.id
_entity.type
_entity.pdbx_description
1 polymer ?
#
loop_
_entity_poly.entity_id
_entity_poly.type
_entity_poly.pdbx_seq_one_letter_code
_entity_poly.pdbx_strand_id
1 'polypeptide(L)'
;VHHFAHRKEKSQKTVAEAEKDLAELEAGEVDEKGKIKGAIRTDFVLSAEIIVISLGVVALETFAKQAMVLSAIAIFMTVGVYGLVAAIVKLDDLGLHLSQRKSSSVQGVGRFILWGAPFLMKGLSVVGTAAMFLVGGQILVHGIGPLHHWFAHLVESWGGLGKSLAEMLFNGLFGVAAGAVVLAILHPLMKLRGKPAH
;
A
#
# COMPACT_ATOMS: atom_id res chain seq x y z
N VAL A 1 -44.98 10.54 16.14
CA VAL A 1 -44.33 9.27 16.56
C VAL A 1 -43.93 8.37 15.38
N HIS A 2 -44.54 8.48 14.20
CA HIS A 2 -44.25 7.60 13.05
C HIS A 2 -42.94 7.88 12.25
N HIS A 3 -42.32 9.07 12.36
CA HIS A 3 -41.12 9.38 11.56
C HIS A 3 -39.81 8.76 12.12
N PHE A 4 -39.75 8.51 13.42
CA PHE A 4 -38.56 7.91 14.06
C PHE A 4 -38.45 6.39 13.85
N ALA A 5 -39.59 5.71 13.64
CA ALA A 5 -39.61 4.27 13.37
C ALA A 5 -38.99 3.94 11.99
N HIS A 6 -39.34 4.70 10.95
CA HIS A 6 -38.80 4.51 9.61
C HIS A 6 -37.29 4.79 9.48
N ARG A 7 -36.73 5.67 10.32
CA ARG A 7 -35.28 5.98 10.33
C ARG A 7 -34.47 4.85 10.97
N LYS A 8 -34.99 4.24 12.04
CA LYS A 8 -34.38 3.06 12.66
C LYS A 8 -34.42 1.87 11.72
N GLU A 9 -35.54 1.64 11.04
CA GLU A 9 -35.70 0.52 10.10
C GLU A 9 -34.79 0.62 8.86
N LYS A 10 -34.58 1.83 8.32
CA LYS A 10 -33.61 2.07 7.23
C LYS A 10 -32.17 1.89 7.70
N SER A 11 -31.84 2.37 8.90
CA SER A 11 -30.49 2.23 9.48
C SER A 11 -30.18 0.77 9.84
N GLN A 12 -31.16 0.00 10.31
CA GLN A 12 -31.01 -1.43 10.60
C GLN A 12 -30.86 -2.25 9.33
N LYS A 13 -31.58 -1.89 8.25
CA LYS A 13 -31.41 -2.53 6.94
C LYS A 13 -30.02 -2.26 6.35
N THR A 14 -29.50 -1.03 6.43
CA THR A 14 -28.17 -0.69 5.93
C THR A 14 -27.03 -1.33 6.73
N VAL A 15 -27.18 -1.47 8.06
CA VAL A 15 -26.17 -2.15 8.89
C VAL A 15 -26.23 -3.66 8.68
N ALA A 16 -27.41 -4.26 8.55
CA ALA A 16 -27.56 -5.69 8.23
C ALA A 16 -27.11 -6.05 6.80
N GLU A 17 -27.25 -5.13 5.84
CA GLU A 17 -26.67 -5.26 4.49
C GLU A 17 -25.13 -5.12 4.53
N ALA A 18 -24.59 -4.16 5.31
CA ALA A 18 -23.15 -4.03 5.47
C ALA A 18 -22.51 -5.21 6.23
N GLU A 19 -23.20 -5.78 7.22
CA GLU A 19 -22.76 -6.99 7.93
C GLU A 19 -22.87 -8.24 7.05
N LYS A 20 -23.87 -8.31 6.15
CA LYS A 20 -23.94 -9.36 5.13
C LYS A 20 -22.85 -9.21 4.08
N ASP A 21 -22.57 -8.01 3.61
CA ASP A 21 -21.47 -7.73 2.69
C ASP A 21 -20.13 -8.10 3.34
N LEU A 22 -19.95 -7.81 4.65
CA LEU A 22 -18.76 -8.19 5.40
C LEU A 22 -18.66 -9.71 5.63
N ALA A 23 -19.78 -10.37 5.93
CA ALA A 23 -19.83 -11.82 6.11
C ALA A 23 -19.70 -12.59 4.78
N GLU A 24 -20.15 -12.02 3.66
CA GLU A 24 -20.01 -12.58 2.30
C GLU A 24 -18.58 -12.36 1.76
N LEU A 25 -17.90 -11.28 2.18
CA LEU A 25 -16.46 -11.10 2.02
C LEU A 25 -15.62 -12.11 2.84
N GLU A 26 -16.14 -12.62 3.95
CA GLU A 26 -15.48 -13.60 4.82
C GLU A 26 -15.83 -15.07 4.49
N ALA A 27 -17.01 -15.35 3.92
CA ALA A 27 -17.53 -16.71 3.75
C ALA A 27 -17.63 -17.23 2.30
N GLY A 28 -17.50 -16.37 1.28
CA GLY A 28 -17.60 -16.77 -0.12
C GLY A 28 -16.25 -17.18 -0.72
N GLU A 29 -16.24 -18.19 -1.60
CA GLU A 29 -15.17 -18.46 -2.55
C GLU A 29 -14.70 -17.14 -3.16
N VAL A 30 -13.57 -16.65 -2.65
CA VAL A 30 -13.11 -15.32 -2.99
C VAL A 30 -12.84 -15.28 -4.48
N ASP A 31 -13.38 -14.27 -5.18
CA ASP A 31 -13.10 -13.97 -6.59
C ASP A 31 -11.59 -13.97 -6.83
N GLU A 32 -11.06 -15.16 -7.15
CA GLU A 32 -9.64 -15.43 -7.31
C GLU A 32 -9.11 -14.58 -8.46
N LYS A 33 -9.94 -14.40 -9.49
CA LYS A 33 -9.69 -13.49 -10.61
C LYS A 33 -9.60 -12.04 -10.14
N GLY A 34 -10.49 -11.60 -9.26
CA GLY A 34 -10.45 -10.28 -8.63
C GLY A 34 -9.18 -10.05 -7.82
N LYS A 35 -8.76 -11.02 -7.00
CA LYS A 35 -7.50 -10.98 -6.25
C LYS A 35 -6.28 -10.93 -7.16
N ILE A 36 -6.22 -11.81 -8.16
CA ILE A 36 -5.13 -11.86 -9.15
C ILE A 36 -5.05 -10.52 -9.90
N LYS A 37 -6.20 -9.99 -10.36
CA LYS A 37 -6.26 -8.72 -11.08
C LYS A 37 -5.85 -7.53 -10.20
N GLY A 38 -6.23 -7.55 -8.92
CA GLY A 38 -5.79 -6.57 -7.93
C GLY A 38 -4.28 -6.62 -7.73
N ALA A 39 -3.72 -7.81 -7.52
CA ALA A 39 -2.29 -8.02 -7.34
C ALA A 39 -1.47 -7.56 -8.56
N ILE A 40 -1.91 -7.89 -9.78
CA ILE A 40 -1.25 -7.45 -11.02
C ILE A 40 -1.25 -5.92 -11.14
N ARG A 41 -2.36 -5.26 -10.78
CA ARG A 41 -2.42 -3.78 -10.84
C ARG A 41 -1.44 -3.15 -9.87
N THR A 42 -1.37 -3.66 -8.65
CA THR A 42 -0.44 -3.16 -7.62
C THR A 42 1.01 -3.37 -8.07
N ASP A 43 1.34 -4.54 -8.60
CA ASP A 43 2.68 -4.87 -9.09
C ASP A 43 3.10 -4.02 -10.31
N PHE A 44 2.16 -3.76 -11.24
CA PHE A 44 2.41 -2.87 -12.38
C PHE A 44 2.70 -1.42 -11.95
N VAL A 45 1.94 -0.91 -10.97
CA VAL A 45 2.18 0.45 -10.45
C VAL A 45 3.53 0.53 -9.75
N LEU A 46 3.85 -0.43 -8.87
CA LEU A 46 5.13 -0.45 -8.16
C LEU A 46 6.33 -0.62 -9.10
N SER A 47 6.23 -1.49 -10.10
CA SER A 47 7.31 -1.68 -11.07
C SER A 47 7.51 -0.44 -11.94
N ALA A 48 6.43 0.20 -12.40
CA ALA A 48 6.51 1.45 -13.16
C ALA A 48 7.14 2.59 -12.33
N GLU A 49 6.77 2.68 -11.06
CA GLU A 49 7.29 3.66 -10.11
C GLU A 49 8.81 3.53 -9.94
N ILE A 50 9.30 2.33 -9.66
CA ILE A 50 10.75 2.05 -9.54
C ILE A 50 11.48 2.41 -10.83
N ILE A 51 10.90 2.10 -11.99
CA ILE A 51 11.49 2.42 -13.31
C ILE A 51 11.58 3.94 -13.49
N VAL A 52 10.50 4.69 -13.24
CA VAL A 52 10.47 6.15 -13.42
C VAL A 52 11.47 6.84 -12.50
N ILE A 53 11.55 6.42 -11.23
CA ILE A 53 12.51 6.98 -10.27
C ILE A 53 13.93 6.70 -10.72
N SER A 54 14.22 5.45 -11.07
CA SER A 54 15.55 5.04 -11.50
C SER A 54 15.96 5.77 -12.77
N LEU A 55 15.07 5.85 -13.77
CA LEU A 55 15.29 6.61 -15.00
C LEU A 55 15.52 8.09 -14.73
N GLY A 56 14.83 8.69 -13.76
CA GLY A 56 15.07 10.07 -13.33
C GLY A 56 16.49 10.27 -12.80
N VAL A 57 16.99 9.33 -11.99
CA VAL A 57 18.34 9.39 -11.39
C VAL A 57 19.44 9.19 -12.44
N VAL A 58 19.26 8.26 -13.37
CA VAL A 58 20.27 7.95 -14.41
C VAL A 58 19.96 8.59 -15.76
N ALA A 59 19.08 9.60 -15.81
CA ALA A 59 18.57 10.18 -17.05
C ALA A 59 19.67 10.72 -17.98
N LEU A 60 20.77 11.19 -17.39
CA LEU A 60 21.91 11.80 -18.10
C LEU A 60 23.02 10.79 -18.47
N GLU A 61 22.87 9.52 -18.07
CA GLU A 61 23.84 8.47 -18.35
C GLU A 61 23.61 7.79 -19.71
N THR A 62 24.61 7.06 -20.19
CA THR A 62 24.49 6.29 -21.44
C THR A 62 23.44 5.19 -21.31
N PHE A 63 22.79 4.83 -22.43
CA PHE A 63 21.79 3.76 -22.47
C PHE A 63 22.29 2.45 -21.84
N ALA A 64 23.57 2.09 -22.08
CA ALA A 64 24.17 0.88 -21.50
C ALA A 64 24.22 0.93 -19.97
N LYS A 65 24.56 2.08 -19.38
CA LYS A 65 24.52 2.27 -17.92
C LYS A 65 23.10 2.26 -17.38
N GLN A 66 22.17 2.93 -18.06
CA GLN A 66 20.76 2.93 -17.65
C GLN A 66 20.19 1.50 -17.63
N ALA A 67 20.41 0.72 -18.68
CA ALA A 67 19.98 -0.67 -18.76
C ALA A 67 20.60 -1.54 -17.65
N MET A 68 21.90 -1.37 -17.38
CA MET A 68 22.58 -2.09 -16.30
C MET A 68 21.99 -1.76 -14.92
N VAL A 69 21.83 -0.47 -14.61
CA VAL A 69 21.31 -0.01 -13.31
C VAL A 69 19.86 -0.46 -13.12
N LEU A 70 19.00 -0.27 -14.12
CA LEU A 70 17.60 -0.71 -14.06
C LEU A 70 17.49 -2.22 -13.85
N SER A 71 18.30 -3.02 -14.57
CA SER A 71 18.31 -4.48 -14.42
C SER A 71 18.79 -4.90 -13.03
N ALA A 72 19.84 -4.25 -12.52
CA ALA A 72 20.37 -4.54 -11.18
C ALA A 72 19.35 -4.22 -10.08
N ILE A 73 18.69 -3.05 -10.16
CA ILE A 73 17.64 -2.66 -9.22
C ILE A 73 16.46 -3.63 -9.30
N ALA A 74 16.02 -4.01 -10.50
CA ALA A 74 14.91 -4.96 -10.67
C ALA A 74 15.20 -6.31 -10.00
N ILE A 75 16.40 -6.88 -10.21
CA ILE A 75 16.81 -8.14 -9.59
C ILE A 75 16.91 -7.98 -8.08
N PHE A 76 17.57 -6.92 -7.61
CA PHE A 76 17.77 -6.66 -6.19
C PHE A 76 16.44 -6.50 -5.45
N MET A 77 15.50 -5.73 -6.01
CA MET A 77 14.18 -5.54 -5.42
C MET A 77 13.35 -6.83 -5.44
N THR A 78 13.44 -7.62 -6.52
CA THR A 78 12.78 -8.94 -6.58
C THR A 78 13.29 -9.83 -5.46
N VAL A 79 14.60 -10.04 -5.37
CA VAL A 79 15.18 -10.91 -4.34
C VAL A 79 14.96 -10.33 -2.94
N GLY A 80 15.12 -9.03 -2.75
CA GLY A 80 14.99 -8.35 -1.47
C GLY A 80 13.57 -8.41 -0.92
N VAL A 81 12.56 -8.06 -1.72
CA VAL A 81 11.16 -8.03 -1.29
C VAL A 81 10.63 -9.46 -1.08
N TYR A 82 10.80 -10.35 -2.06
CA TYR A 82 10.32 -11.73 -1.91
C TYR A 82 11.10 -12.49 -0.83
N GLY A 83 12.39 -12.22 -0.67
CA GLY A 83 13.21 -12.79 0.40
C GLY A 83 12.78 -12.31 1.78
N LEU A 84 12.49 -11.03 1.95
CA LEU A 84 11.96 -10.47 3.21
C LEU A 84 10.61 -11.09 3.56
N VAL A 85 9.68 -11.15 2.60
CA VAL A 85 8.36 -11.76 2.82
C VAL A 85 8.49 -13.24 3.15
N ALA A 86 9.33 -13.99 2.43
CA ALA A 86 9.59 -15.40 2.73
C ALA A 86 10.19 -15.58 4.14
N ALA A 87 11.09 -14.70 4.57
CA ALA A 87 11.64 -14.73 5.92
C ALA A 87 10.56 -14.50 6.98
N ILE A 88 9.66 -13.54 6.77
CA ILE A 88 8.53 -13.27 7.68
C ILE A 88 7.61 -14.49 7.79
N VAL A 89 7.23 -15.10 6.66
CA VAL A 89 6.37 -16.30 6.65
C VAL A 89 7.07 -17.47 7.35
N LYS A 90 8.38 -17.65 7.09
CA LYS A 90 9.18 -18.68 7.77
C LYS A 90 9.21 -18.48 9.28
N LEU A 91 9.28 -17.24 9.75
CA LEU A 91 9.23 -16.94 11.18
C LEU A 91 7.88 -17.32 11.80
N ASP A 92 6.77 -17.13 11.09
CA ASP A 92 5.43 -17.55 11.54
C ASP A 92 5.33 -19.08 11.66
N ASP A 93 5.77 -19.81 10.63
CA ASP A 93 5.84 -21.28 10.64
C ASP A 93 6.73 -21.81 11.78
N LEU A 94 7.88 -21.14 12.00
CA LEU A 94 8.77 -21.46 13.12
C LEU A 94 8.10 -21.18 14.47
N GLY A 95 7.32 -20.11 14.59
CA GLY A 95 6.51 -19.83 15.78
C GLY A 95 5.57 -20.98 16.10
N LEU A 96 4.87 -21.50 15.09
CA LEU A 96 4.00 -22.66 15.24
C LEU A 96 4.77 -23.90 15.69
N HIS A 97 5.89 -24.20 15.03
CA HIS A 97 6.72 -25.35 15.36
C HIS A 97 7.28 -25.28 16.79
N LEU A 98 7.71 -24.10 17.24
CA LEU A 98 8.22 -23.88 18.60
C LEU A 98 7.12 -23.97 19.66
N SER A 99 5.90 -23.55 19.34
CA SER A 99 4.74 -23.62 20.24
C SER A 99 4.31 -25.05 20.58
N GLN A 100 4.70 -26.04 19.77
CA GLN A 100 4.39 -27.46 19.94
C GLN A 100 5.52 -28.23 20.67
N ARG A 101 6.62 -27.55 21.04
CA ARG A 101 7.73 -28.19 21.77
C ARG A 101 7.36 -28.46 23.23
N LYS A 102 7.93 -29.52 23.80
CA LYS A 102 7.72 -29.93 25.21
C LYS A 102 8.30 -28.96 26.25
N SER A 103 9.27 -28.12 25.86
CA SER A 103 9.89 -27.16 26.77
C SER A 103 9.02 -25.91 26.92
N SER A 104 8.60 -25.61 28.15
CA SER A 104 7.73 -24.46 28.47
C SER A 104 8.33 -23.13 28.02
N SER A 105 9.66 -22.97 28.12
CA SER A 105 10.35 -21.74 27.70
C SER A 105 10.31 -21.57 26.18
N VAL A 106 10.51 -22.67 25.43
CA VAL A 106 10.49 -22.67 23.96
C VAL A 106 9.07 -22.47 23.43
N GLN A 107 8.10 -23.07 24.11
CA GLN A 107 6.68 -22.88 23.80
C GLN A 107 6.23 -21.43 24.02
N GLY A 108 6.72 -20.76 25.08
CA GLY A 108 6.47 -19.35 25.33
C GLY A 108 6.97 -18.45 24.20
N VAL A 109 8.18 -18.71 23.70
CA VAL A 109 8.74 -17.98 22.53
C VAL A 109 7.90 -18.24 21.28
N GLY A 110 7.51 -19.48 21.01
CA GLY A 110 6.65 -19.81 19.86
C GLY A 110 5.31 -19.08 19.89
N ARG A 111 4.66 -19.03 21.07
CA ARG A 111 3.40 -18.28 21.25
C ARG A 111 3.56 -16.78 21.10
N PHE A 112 4.68 -16.21 21.54
CA PHE A 112 4.96 -14.80 21.35
C PHE A 112 5.11 -14.45 19.86
N ILE A 113 5.83 -15.28 19.09
CA ILE A 113 6.00 -15.10 17.64
C ILE A 113 4.65 -15.15 16.92
N LEU A 114 3.84 -16.17 17.21
CA LEU A 114 2.50 -16.31 16.63
C LEU A 114 1.57 -15.14 16.99
N TRP A 115 1.68 -14.62 18.22
CA TRP A 115 0.91 -13.45 18.63
C TRP A 115 1.36 -12.18 17.90
N GLY A 116 2.66 -12.03 17.61
CA GLY A 116 3.24 -10.89 16.90
C GLY A 116 2.98 -10.90 15.39
N ALA A 117 2.88 -12.07 14.75
CA ALA A 117 2.73 -12.20 13.30
C ALA A 117 1.53 -11.40 12.71
N PRO A 118 0.32 -11.43 13.28
CA PRO A 118 -0.80 -10.62 12.80
C PRO A 118 -0.55 -9.11 12.85
N PHE A 119 0.15 -8.61 13.89
CA PHE A 119 0.48 -7.20 14.01
C PHE A 119 1.53 -6.78 12.99
N LEU A 120 2.52 -7.64 12.75
CA LEU A 120 3.53 -7.42 11.72
C LEU A 120 2.89 -7.35 10.32
N MET A 121 2.01 -8.29 9.99
CA MET A 121 1.31 -8.32 8.69
C MET A 121 0.41 -7.09 8.49
N LYS A 122 -0.33 -6.67 9.53
CA LYS A 122 -1.12 -5.42 9.51
C LYS A 122 -0.23 -4.19 9.37
N GLY A 123 0.89 -4.15 10.09
CA GLY A 123 1.88 -3.09 10.02
C GLY A 123 2.45 -2.92 8.62
N LEU A 124 2.84 -4.02 7.97
CA LEU A 124 3.32 -4.02 6.58
C LEU A 124 2.26 -3.50 5.59
N SER A 125 0.98 -3.78 5.82
CA SER A 125 -0.09 -3.24 4.98
C SER A 125 -0.21 -1.72 5.10
N VAL A 126 -0.16 -1.18 6.32
CA VAL A 126 -0.20 0.27 6.57
C VAL A 126 1.04 0.95 6.01
N VAL A 127 2.22 0.40 6.29
CA VAL A 127 3.50 0.92 5.79
C VAL A 127 3.56 0.85 4.28
N GLY A 128 3.12 -0.25 3.67
CA GLY A 128 3.05 -0.42 2.23
C GLY A 128 2.12 0.60 1.57
N THR A 129 0.94 0.82 2.16
CA THR A 129 0.00 1.84 1.67
C THR A 129 0.59 3.25 1.79
N ALA A 130 1.21 3.57 2.93
CA ALA A 130 1.89 4.85 3.14
C ALA A 130 3.04 5.05 2.15
N ALA A 131 3.83 4.00 1.88
CA ALA A 131 4.90 4.02 0.91
C ALA A 131 4.37 4.31 -0.50
N MET A 132 3.30 3.64 -0.94
CA MET A 132 2.69 3.90 -2.25
C MET A 132 2.23 5.37 -2.40
N PHE A 133 1.68 5.98 -1.35
CA PHE A 133 1.31 7.40 -1.39
C PHE A 133 2.53 8.33 -1.39
N LEU A 134 3.52 8.04 -0.57
CA LEU A 134 4.78 8.78 -0.54
C LEU A 134 5.40 8.80 -1.93
N VAL A 135 5.53 7.65 -2.57
CA VAL A 135 6.24 7.55 -3.83
C VAL A 135 5.40 8.05 -5.00
N GLY A 136 4.10 7.75 -5.06
CA GLY A 136 3.21 8.35 -6.04
C GLY A 136 3.20 9.88 -5.95
N GLY A 137 3.23 10.42 -4.73
CA GLY A 137 3.40 11.84 -4.47
C GLY A 137 4.71 12.42 -4.99
N GLN A 138 5.84 11.72 -4.76
CA GLN A 138 7.16 12.12 -5.31
C GLN A 138 7.13 12.26 -6.82
N ILE A 139 6.53 11.29 -7.53
CA ILE A 139 6.43 11.32 -8.99
C ILE A 139 5.61 12.54 -9.44
N LEU A 140 4.47 12.81 -8.80
CA LEU A 140 3.61 13.93 -9.17
C LEU A 140 4.28 15.29 -8.90
N VAL A 141 4.87 15.47 -7.72
CA VAL A 141 5.52 16.72 -7.35
C VAL A 141 6.71 17.01 -8.26
N HIS A 142 7.56 16.01 -8.53
CA HIS A 142 8.69 16.17 -9.47
C HIS A 142 8.21 16.41 -10.90
N GLY A 143 7.09 15.79 -11.31
CA GLY A 143 6.47 16.04 -12.62
C GLY A 143 5.92 17.46 -12.78
N ILE A 144 5.63 18.17 -11.68
CA ILE A 144 5.14 19.54 -11.68
C ILE A 144 6.27 20.49 -11.26
N GLY A 145 7.13 20.85 -12.22
CA GLY A 145 8.31 21.70 -12.00
C GLY A 145 8.10 22.95 -11.13
N PRO A 146 7.03 23.75 -11.32
CA PRO A 146 6.75 24.91 -10.47
C PRO A 146 6.48 24.55 -9.00
N LEU A 147 5.81 23.41 -8.75
CA LEU A 147 5.47 22.95 -7.41
C LEU A 147 6.72 22.46 -6.67
N HIS A 148 7.59 21.74 -7.38
CA HIS A 148 8.87 21.28 -6.85
C HIS A 148 9.79 22.46 -6.49
N HIS A 149 9.94 23.44 -7.39
CA HIS A 149 10.78 24.62 -7.14
C HIS A 149 10.25 25.49 -6.00
N TRP A 150 8.93 25.69 -5.93
CA TRP A 150 8.31 26.46 -4.85
C TRP A 150 8.58 25.83 -3.49
N PHE A 151 8.40 24.51 -3.37
CA PHE A 151 8.66 23.80 -2.12
C PHE A 151 10.17 23.81 -1.80
N ALA A 152 11.03 23.58 -2.78
CA ALA A 152 12.49 23.58 -2.60
C ALA A 152 13.01 24.90 -1.99
N HIS A 153 12.49 26.05 -2.42
CA HIS A 153 12.82 27.36 -1.85
C HIS A 153 12.29 27.54 -0.42
N LEU A 154 11.11 26.98 -0.12
CA LEU A 154 10.47 27.10 1.20
C LEU A 154 11.25 26.36 2.29
N VAL A 155 11.90 25.24 1.95
CA VAL A 155 12.74 24.43 2.84
C VAL A 155 14.24 24.66 2.66
N GLU A 156 14.65 25.62 1.84
CA GLU A 156 16.07 25.90 1.55
C GLU A 156 16.86 26.28 2.81
N SER A 157 16.21 26.96 3.75
CA SER A 157 16.78 27.37 5.03
C SER A 157 16.78 26.28 6.11
N TRP A 158 16.20 25.11 5.83
CA TRP A 158 16.11 24.01 6.78
C TRP A 158 17.37 23.13 6.69
N GLY A 159 17.89 22.68 7.84
CA GLY A 159 19.01 21.74 7.89
C GLY A 159 18.66 20.41 7.22
N GLY A 160 19.67 19.65 6.76
CA GLY A 160 19.49 18.49 5.87
C GLY A 160 18.45 17.45 6.32
N LEU A 161 18.38 17.15 7.63
CA LEU A 161 17.37 16.24 8.20
C LEU A 161 15.95 16.84 8.22
N GLY A 162 15.84 18.14 8.52
CA GLY A 162 14.56 18.84 8.49
C GLY A 162 14.02 18.98 7.07
N LYS A 163 14.90 19.27 6.11
CA LYS A 163 14.56 19.35 4.69
C LYS A 163 14.05 18.00 4.15
N SER A 164 14.78 16.90 4.40
CA SER A 164 14.36 15.58 3.89
C SER A 164 13.04 15.10 4.49
N LEU A 165 12.81 15.33 5.78
CA LEU A 165 11.53 15.00 6.43
C LEU A 165 10.38 15.85 5.87
N ALA A 166 10.60 17.14 5.68
CA ALA A 166 9.60 18.04 5.11
C ALA A 166 9.26 17.66 3.66
N GLU A 167 10.25 17.34 2.83
CA GLU A 167 10.05 16.81 1.49
C GLU A 167 9.27 15.50 1.52
N MET A 168 9.67 14.54 2.36
CA MET A 168 8.96 13.26 2.48
C MET A 168 7.49 13.46 2.88
N LEU A 169 7.22 14.31 3.88
CA LEU A 169 5.87 14.63 4.33
C LEU A 169 5.05 15.34 3.25
N PHE A 170 5.62 16.33 2.57
CA PHE A 170 4.93 17.06 1.51
C PHE A 170 4.53 16.14 0.36
N ASN A 171 5.45 15.31 -0.10
CA ASN A 171 5.18 14.33 -1.15
C ASN A 171 4.09 13.34 -0.71
N GLY A 172 4.17 12.79 0.51
CA GLY A 172 3.13 11.91 1.04
C GLY A 172 1.76 12.57 1.11
N LEU A 173 1.67 13.80 1.63
CA LEU A 173 0.43 14.54 1.72
C LEU A 173 -0.15 14.86 0.35
N PHE A 174 0.71 15.25 -0.59
CA PHE A 174 0.31 15.53 -1.97
C PHE A 174 -0.18 14.25 -2.67
N GLY A 175 0.49 13.12 -2.48
CA GLY A 175 0.05 11.82 -2.98
C GLY A 175 -1.32 11.41 -2.43
N VAL A 176 -1.55 11.58 -1.12
CA VAL A 176 -2.87 11.34 -0.50
C VAL A 176 -3.93 12.28 -1.06
N ALA A 177 -3.62 13.58 -1.18
CA ALA A 177 -4.55 14.57 -1.73
C ALA A 177 -4.92 14.26 -3.18
N ALA A 178 -3.93 13.95 -4.03
CA ALA A 178 -4.15 13.56 -5.41
C ALA A 178 -4.99 12.27 -5.50
N GLY A 179 -4.68 11.26 -4.68
CA GLY A 179 -5.48 10.05 -4.59
C GLY A 179 -6.94 10.32 -4.18
N ALA A 180 -7.16 11.18 -3.20
CA ALA A 180 -8.49 11.59 -2.76
C ALA A 180 -9.26 12.34 -3.87
N VAL A 181 -8.59 13.24 -4.62
CA VAL A 181 -9.19 13.95 -5.76
C VAL A 181 -9.59 12.96 -6.86
N VAL A 182 -8.69 12.04 -7.22
CA VAL A 182 -8.97 11.00 -8.23
C VAL A 182 -10.16 10.15 -7.80
N LEU A 183 -10.22 9.71 -6.54
CA LEU A 183 -11.36 8.96 -6.01
C LEU A 183 -12.65 9.78 -6.04
N ALA A 184 -12.60 11.05 -5.64
CA ALA A 184 -13.77 11.93 -5.65
C ALA A 184 -14.33 12.15 -7.06
N ILE A 185 -13.49 12.13 -8.09
CA ILE A 185 -13.89 12.24 -9.50
C ILE A 185 -14.39 10.89 -10.03
N LEU A 186 -13.65 9.81 -9.79
CA LEU A 186 -13.96 8.49 -10.35
C LEU A 186 -15.18 7.84 -9.70
N HIS A 187 -15.41 8.04 -8.40
CA HIS A 187 -16.52 7.45 -7.69
C HIS A 187 -17.90 7.82 -8.28
N PRO A 188 -18.24 9.11 -8.55
CA PRO A 188 -19.48 9.46 -9.23
C PRO A 188 -19.54 8.97 -10.68
N LEU A 189 -18.42 8.98 -11.41
CA LEU A 189 -18.34 8.45 -12.78
C LEU A 189 -18.61 6.94 -12.85
N MET A 190 -18.07 6.16 -11.92
CA MET A 190 -18.32 4.73 -11.82
C MET A 190 -19.76 4.44 -11.41
N LYS A 191 -20.34 5.27 -10.53
CA LYS A 191 -21.75 5.19 -10.14
C LYS A 191 -22.70 5.49 -11.31
N LEU A 192 -22.31 6.39 -12.21
CA LEU A 192 -23.06 6.72 -13.43
C LEU A 192 -22.90 5.66 -14.53
N ARG A 193 -21.79 4.90 -14.54
CA ARG A 193 -21.51 3.94 -15.62
C ARG A 193 -22.30 2.63 -15.55
N GLY A 194 -23.13 2.44 -14.52
CA GLY A 194 -23.96 1.25 -14.33
C GLY A 194 -23.13 -0.03 -14.15
N LYS A 195 -23.65 -0.98 -13.36
CA LYS A 195 -23.06 -2.32 -13.28
C LYS A 195 -23.03 -2.91 -14.71
N PRO A 196 -21.90 -3.43 -15.23
CA PRO A 196 -21.98 -4.36 -16.33
C PRO A 196 -22.81 -5.55 -15.84
N ALA A 197 -23.91 -5.82 -16.53
CA ALA A 197 -24.71 -7.02 -16.31
C ALA A 197 -23.89 -8.22 -16.78
N HIS A 198 -23.20 -8.88 -15.85
CA HIS A 198 -22.72 -10.26 -16.00
C HIS A 198 -22.70 -10.91 -14.62
#